data_AF-A0A1F7GKB4-F1
#
_entry.id   AF-A0A1F7GKB4-F1
#
_cell.length_a   1.000
_cell.length_b   1.000
_cell.length_c   1.000
_cell.angle_alpha   90.00
_cell.angle_beta   90.00
_cell.angle_gamma   90.00
#
_symmetry.space_group_name_H-M   'P 1'
#
loop_
_entity.id
_entity.type
_entity.pdbx_description
1 polymer ?
#
loop_
_entity_poly.entity_id
_entity_poly.type
_entity_poly.pdbx_seq_one_letter_code
_entity_poly.pdbx_strand_id
1 'polypeptide(L)'
;MVSELLTSIVLFINTISGLIFSPYKTMRRFSSTFYSGQVYGVLFFVFSYFLLSNYFAGRGWGGFISFILTFIPSIIFFYTMSFFTKPKVQLLHIINTFSFTLIPTLIWFYLTLFLFISLPPPRSYSSLGIFFSIVYICLSVTIFLWKLTLLYLGIRFNLKTDFTTTIFLMILYGMLLVPYSYGLYFLSLSRIPFI
;
A
#
# COMPACT_ATOMS: atom_id res chain seq x y z
N MET A 1 9.38 27.88 -4.92
CA MET A 1 8.49 27.05 -5.77
C MET A 1 9.22 25.99 -6.59
N VAL A 2 9.93 26.30 -7.69
CA VAL A 2 10.57 25.25 -8.53
C VAL A 2 11.59 24.41 -7.75
N SER A 3 12.42 25.05 -6.94
CA SER A 3 13.40 24.36 -6.07
C SER A 3 12.75 23.42 -5.04
N GLU A 4 11.62 23.83 -4.46
CA GLU A 4 10.89 23.03 -3.45
C GLU A 4 10.23 21.79 -4.07
N LEU A 5 9.71 21.93 -5.28
CA LEU A 5 9.11 20.84 -6.04
C LEU A 5 10.18 19.81 -6.45
N LEU A 6 11.32 20.26 -6.97
CA LEU A 6 12.45 19.38 -7.28
C LEU A 6 12.98 18.66 -6.04
N THR A 7 13.13 19.39 -4.93
CA THR A 7 13.55 18.80 -3.64
C THR A 7 12.58 17.72 -3.18
N SER A 8 11.26 17.97 -3.29
CA SER A 8 10.23 17.01 -2.91
C SER A 8 10.27 15.73 -3.76
N ILE A 9 10.49 15.86 -5.08
CA ILE A 9 10.64 14.72 -6.00
C ILE A 9 11.89 13.90 -5.66
N VAL A 10 13.04 14.55 -5.47
CA VAL A 10 14.29 13.86 -5.13
C VAL A 10 14.14 13.13 -3.79
N LEU A 11 13.53 13.77 -2.80
CA LEU A 11 13.25 13.13 -1.50
C LEU A 11 12.28 11.96 -1.64
N PHE A 12 11.26 12.07 -2.49
CA PHE A 12 10.31 10.99 -2.76
C PHE A 12 10.98 9.78 -3.41
N ILE A 13 11.81 9.98 -4.45
CA ILE A 13 12.57 8.92 -5.11
C ILE A 13 13.53 8.25 -4.14
N ASN A 14 14.32 9.04 -3.39
CA ASN A 14 15.26 8.52 -2.40
C ASN A 14 14.54 7.70 -1.31
N THR A 15 13.33 8.12 -0.94
CA THR A 15 12.48 7.37 0.00
C THR A 15 12.06 6.03 -0.58
N ILE A 16 11.57 5.99 -1.82
CA ILE A 16 11.18 4.73 -2.47
C ILE A 16 12.39 3.79 -2.56
N SER A 17 13.55 4.28 -3.00
CA SER A 17 14.79 3.50 -3.02
C SER A 17 15.16 2.99 -1.63
N GLY A 18 15.05 3.85 -0.61
CA GLY A 18 15.29 3.48 0.78
C GLY A 18 14.30 2.45 1.32
N LEU A 19 13.06 2.41 0.85
CA LEU A 19 12.07 1.39 1.23
C LEU A 19 12.39 0.03 0.60
N ILE A 20 13.02 0.02 -0.57
CA ILE A 20 13.45 -1.20 -1.26
C ILE A 20 14.72 -1.76 -0.60
N PHE A 21 15.76 -0.94 -0.45
CA PHE A 21 17.08 -1.41 0.00
C PHE A 21 17.24 -1.44 1.53
N SER A 22 16.58 -0.55 2.26
CA SER A 22 16.75 -0.42 3.71
C SER A 22 15.44 -0.07 4.43
N PRO A 23 14.38 -0.91 4.31
CA PRO A 23 13.03 -0.59 4.79
C PRO A 23 13.00 -0.20 6.27
N TYR A 24 13.79 -0.88 7.11
CA TYR A 24 13.88 -0.59 8.54
C TYR A 24 14.35 0.85 8.82
N LYS A 25 15.49 1.26 8.24
CA LYS A 25 16.08 2.59 8.48
C LYS A 25 15.15 3.69 7.95
N THR A 26 14.59 3.46 6.77
CA THR A 26 13.70 4.41 6.10
C THR A 26 12.40 4.60 6.88
N MET A 27 11.69 3.52 7.22
CA MET A 27 10.42 3.60 7.97
C MET A 27 10.61 4.23 9.36
N ARG A 28 11.73 3.94 10.03
CA ARG A 28 12.06 4.57 11.31
C ARG A 28 12.18 6.10 11.17
N ARG A 29 12.91 6.58 10.16
CA ARG A 29 13.05 8.02 9.88
C ARG A 29 11.70 8.66 9.55
N PHE A 30 10.86 7.97 8.77
CA PHE A 30 9.55 8.45 8.34
C PHE A 30 8.53 8.63 9.47
N SER A 31 8.56 7.74 10.46
CA SER A 31 7.69 7.86 11.64
C SER A 31 7.94 9.11 12.49
N SER A 32 9.13 9.70 12.40
CA SER A 32 9.52 10.87 13.19
C SER A 32 9.43 12.21 12.45
N THR A 33 9.42 12.20 11.12
CA THR A 33 9.42 13.42 10.30
C THR A 33 8.24 13.44 9.34
N PHE A 34 7.45 14.51 9.36
CA PHE A 34 6.34 14.70 8.43
C PHE A 34 6.76 15.58 7.25
N TYR A 35 6.53 15.08 6.03
CA TYR A 35 6.68 15.85 4.80
C TYR A 35 5.43 15.66 3.94
N SER A 36 4.56 16.68 3.90
CA SER A 36 3.26 16.61 3.21
C SER A 36 3.40 16.33 1.71
N GLY A 37 4.41 16.90 1.04
CA GLY A 37 4.66 16.72 -0.40
C GLY A 37 4.79 15.26 -0.83
N GLN A 38 5.31 14.41 0.05
CA GLN A 38 5.53 12.99 -0.23
C GLN A 38 4.23 12.17 -0.22
N VAL A 39 3.30 12.51 0.66
CA VAL A 39 1.96 11.88 0.72
C VAL A 39 1.19 12.17 -0.56
N TYR A 40 1.22 13.44 -1.02
CA TYR A 40 0.62 13.81 -2.31
C TYR A 40 1.24 13.04 -3.47
N GLY A 41 2.56 12.79 -3.44
CA GLY A 41 3.23 11.93 -4.41
C GLY A 41 2.63 10.52 -4.46
N VAL A 42 2.49 9.84 -3.32
CA VAL A 42 1.88 8.50 -3.26
C VAL A 42 0.44 8.53 -3.78
N LEU A 43 -0.39 9.47 -3.30
CA LEU A 43 -1.79 9.58 -3.71
C LEU A 43 -1.94 9.89 -5.20
N PHE A 44 -1.01 10.67 -5.78
CA PHE A 44 -0.95 10.88 -7.22
C PHE A 44 -0.68 9.58 -7.98
N PHE A 45 0.23 8.71 -7.50
CA PHE A 45 0.46 7.39 -8.10
C PHE A 45 -0.75 6.45 -7.98
N VAL A 46 -1.48 6.52 -6.86
CA VAL A 46 -2.75 5.81 -6.70
C VAL A 46 -3.78 6.30 -7.72
N PHE A 47 -3.97 7.61 -7.80
CA PHE A 47 -4.95 8.23 -8.69
C PHE A 47 -4.64 7.92 -10.17
N SER A 48 -3.38 8.05 -10.58
CA SER A 48 -2.93 7.71 -11.94
C SER A 48 -3.11 6.23 -12.27
N TYR A 49 -2.93 5.32 -11.30
CA TYR A 49 -3.21 3.90 -11.51
C TYR A 49 -4.68 3.68 -11.84
N PHE A 50 -5.58 4.30 -11.07
CA PHE A 50 -7.01 4.17 -11.32
C PHE A 50 -7.47 4.79 -12.62
N LEU A 51 -6.88 5.92 -13.03
CA LEU A 51 -7.10 6.51 -14.35
C LEU A 51 -6.72 5.52 -15.46
N LEU A 52 -5.52 4.93 -15.39
CA LEU A 52 -5.05 3.96 -16.38
C LEU A 52 -5.88 2.67 -16.36
N SER A 53 -6.19 2.14 -15.18
CA SER A 53 -7.03 0.95 -15.06
C SER A 53 -8.43 1.20 -15.60
N ASN A 54 -8.99 2.39 -15.46
CA ASN A 54 -10.28 2.73 -16.03
C ASN A 54 -10.19 2.80 -17.56
N TYR A 55 -9.14 3.42 -18.09
CA TYR A 55 -8.89 3.52 -19.53
C TYR A 55 -8.72 2.15 -20.21
N PHE A 56 -7.88 1.26 -19.64
CA PHE A 56 -7.57 -0.03 -20.27
C PHE A 56 -8.56 -1.14 -19.93
N ALA A 57 -9.12 -1.16 -18.72
CA ALA A 57 -9.97 -2.27 -18.26
C ALA A 57 -11.45 -1.90 -18.10
N GLY A 58 -11.84 -0.65 -18.35
CA GLY A 58 -13.24 -0.19 -18.30
C GLY A 58 -13.90 -0.32 -16.92
N ARG A 59 -13.11 -0.34 -15.83
CA ARG A 59 -13.58 -0.71 -14.49
C ARG A 59 -14.34 0.41 -13.74
N GLY A 60 -14.50 1.59 -14.35
CA GLY A 60 -15.13 2.74 -13.72
C GLY A 60 -14.37 3.25 -12.50
N TRP A 61 -14.97 4.20 -11.78
CA TRP A 61 -14.40 4.82 -10.58
C TRP A 61 -14.59 4.02 -9.29
N GLY A 62 -15.34 2.91 -9.33
CA GLY A 62 -15.65 2.09 -8.16
C GLY A 62 -14.41 1.64 -7.39
N GLY A 63 -13.35 1.25 -8.10
CA GLY A 63 -12.09 0.86 -7.47
C GLY A 63 -11.43 1.99 -6.68
N PHE A 64 -11.45 3.23 -7.18
CA PHE A 64 -10.87 4.38 -6.47
C PHE A 64 -11.69 4.71 -5.21
N ILE A 65 -13.02 4.63 -5.31
CA ILE A 65 -13.92 4.79 -4.17
C ILE A 65 -13.62 3.72 -3.12
N SER A 66 -13.48 2.44 -3.51
CA SER A 66 -13.09 1.37 -2.60
C SER A 66 -11.72 1.59 -1.97
N PHE A 67 -10.74 2.13 -2.70
CA PHE A 67 -9.46 2.49 -2.12
C PHE A 67 -9.62 3.54 -1.01
N ILE A 68 -10.38 4.62 -1.25
CA ILE A 68 -10.63 5.65 -0.23
C ILE A 68 -11.34 5.03 0.98
N LEU A 69 -12.37 4.24 0.72
CA LEU A 69 -13.16 3.54 1.72
C LEU A 69 -12.35 2.54 2.52
N THR A 70 -11.27 1.94 1.99
CA THR A 70 -10.37 1.09 2.78
C THR A 70 -9.29 1.89 3.49
N PHE A 71 -8.69 2.89 2.80
CA PHE A 71 -7.57 3.65 3.32
C PHE A 71 -7.96 4.50 4.53
N ILE A 72 -9.06 5.24 4.46
CA ILE A 72 -9.51 6.11 5.56
C ILE A 72 -9.79 5.31 6.84
N PRO A 73 -10.62 4.25 6.83
CA PRO A 73 -10.84 3.41 8.00
C PRO A 73 -9.58 2.73 8.52
N SER A 74 -8.62 2.39 7.65
CA SER A 74 -7.33 1.84 8.09
C SER A 74 -6.54 2.87 8.90
N ILE A 75 -6.47 4.12 8.42
CA ILE A 75 -5.86 5.22 9.18
C ILE A 75 -6.59 5.45 10.50
N ILE A 76 -7.93 5.49 10.48
CA ILE A 76 -8.75 5.67 11.68
C ILE A 76 -8.49 4.54 12.68
N PHE A 77 -8.45 3.28 12.24
CA PHE A 77 -8.16 2.13 13.08
C PHE A 77 -6.81 2.26 13.77
N PHE A 78 -5.73 2.56 13.04
CA PHE A 78 -4.41 2.70 13.67
C PHE A 78 -4.31 3.94 14.55
N TYR A 79 -5.01 5.02 14.21
CA TYR A 79 -5.10 6.20 15.05
C TYR A 79 -5.85 5.92 16.36
N THR A 80 -6.97 5.19 16.33
CA THR A 80 -7.70 4.82 17.56
C THR A 80 -6.91 3.85 18.41
N MET A 81 -6.20 2.90 17.80
CA MET A 81 -5.28 1.99 18.51
C MET A 81 -4.09 2.70 19.16
N SER A 82 -3.74 3.91 18.68
CA SER A 82 -2.70 4.73 19.30
C SER A 82 -3.06 5.16 20.72
N PHE A 83 -4.35 5.40 21.01
CA PHE A 83 -4.79 5.79 22.36
C PHE A 83 -4.54 4.71 23.41
N PHE A 84 -4.62 3.43 23.03
CA PHE A 84 -4.38 2.30 23.93
C PHE A 84 -2.89 1.97 24.12
N THR A 85 -2.04 2.42 23.21
CA THR A 85 -0.60 2.10 23.22
C THR A 85 0.22 3.28 23.76
N LYS A 86 0.09 4.49 23.19
CA LYS A 86 0.72 5.73 23.69
C LYS A 86 -0.09 6.99 23.31
N PRO A 87 -0.41 7.89 24.26
CA PRO A 87 -1.39 8.96 24.07
C PRO A 87 -0.91 10.20 23.25
N LYS A 88 0.13 10.10 22.41
CA LYS A 88 0.71 11.28 21.72
C LYS A 88 1.15 11.05 20.27
N VAL A 89 0.51 10.14 19.54
CA VAL A 89 0.79 9.96 18.12
C VAL A 89 -0.01 10.97 17.30
N GLN A 90 0.67 11.77 16.47
CA GLN A 90 -0.01 12.71 15.58
C GLN A 90 -0.59 11.98 14.37
N LEU A 91 -1.85 12.26 14.04
CA LEU A 91 -2.56 11.65 12.90
C LEU A 91 -1.77 11.81 11.58
N LEU A 92 -1.13 12.96 11.37
CA LEU A 92 -0.33 13.25 10.18
C LEU A 92 0.85 12.28 9.99
N HIS A 93 1.48 11.82 11.08
CA HIS A 93 2.58 10.85 11.01
C HIS A 93 2.10 9.46 10.61
N ILE A 94 0.90 9.08 11.10
CA ILE A 94 0.22 7.84 10.69
C ILE A 94 -0.11 7.92 9.21
N ILE A 95 -0.79 8.99 8.76
CA ILE A 95 -1.11 9.19 7.34
C ILE A 95 0.15 9.09 6.48
N ASN A 96 1.23 9.78 6.87
CA ASN A 96 2.48 9.76 6.12
C ASN A 96 3.04 8.34 6.00
N THR A 97 3.22 7.65 7.13
CA THR A 97 3.85 6.33 7.12
C THR A 97 3.00 5.29 6.41
N PHE A 98 1.69 5.27 6.66
CA PHE A 98 0.78 4.31 6.03
C PHE A 98 0.58 4.59 4.54
N SER A 99 0.68 5.84 4.09
CA SER A 99 0.74 6.12 2.64
C SER A 99 1.92 5.39 2.00
N PHE A 100 3.10 5.42 2.62
CA PHE A 100 4.26 4.72 2.08
C PHE A 100 4.18 3.19 2.17
N THR A 101 3.32 2.63 3.02
CA THR A 101 3.03 1.18 2.99
C THR A 101 2.25 0.76 1.75
N LEU A 102 1.69 1.70 0.97
CA LEU A 102 1.03 1.46 -0.31
C LEU A 102 2.03 1.29 -1.48
N ILE A 103 3.31 1.61 -1.31
CA ILE A 103 4.28 1.51 -2.41
C ILE A 103 4.37 0.08 -2.98
N PRO A 104 4.47 -0.99 -2.17
CA PRO A 104 4.47 -2.36 -2.69
C PRO A 104 3.18 -2.69 -3.46
N THR A 105 2.00 -2.28 -2.95
CA THR A 105 0.72 -2.55 -3.64
C THR A 105 0.61 -1.78 -4.95
N LEU A 106 1.09 -0.53 -5.00
CA LEU A 106 1.17 0.24 -6.24
C LEU A 106 2.09 -0.43 -7.26
N ILE A 107 3.29 -0.85 -6.87
CA ILE A 107 4.21 -1.57 -7.76
C ILE A 107 3.54 -2.83 -8.31
N TRP A 108 2.87 -3.61 -7.44
CA TRP A 108 2.14 -4.80 -7.87
C TRP A 108 1.01 -4.46 -8.85
N PHE A 109 0.21 -3.44 -8.57
CA PHE A 109 -0.89 -3.00 -9.43
C PHE A 109 -0.42 -2.56 -10.82
N TYR A 110 0.60 -1.71 -10.89
CA TYR A 110 1.18 -1.26 -12.16
C TYR A 110 1.80 -2.41 -12.94
N LEU A 111 2.55 -3.28 -12.25
CA LEU A 111 3.17 -4.44 -12.88
C LEU A 111 2.12 -5.40 -13.43
N THR A 112 1.06 -5.65 -12.67
CA THR A 112 -0.04 -6.53 -13.10
C THR A 112 -0.80 -5.92 -14.28
N LEU A 113 -1.06 -4.61 -14.27
CA LEU A 113 -1.66 -3.89 -15.40
C LEU A 113 -0.77 -4.01 -16.66
N PHE A 114 0.54 -3.79 -16.51
CA PHE A 114 1.49 -3.90 -17.61
C PHE A 114 1.56 -5.33 -18.17
N LEU A 115 1.60 -6.33 -17.29
CA LEU A 115 1.58 -7.74 -17.68
C LEU A 115 0.29 -8.11 -18.41
N PHE A 116 -0.87 -7.61 -17.96
CA PHE A 116 -2.15 -7.85 -18.64
C PHE A 116 -2.24 -7.23 -20.03
N ILE A 117 -1.59 -6.09 -20.25
CA ILE A 117 -1.56 -5.44 -21.56
C ILE A 117 -0.57 -6.14 -22.50
N SER A 118 0.60 -6.55 -21.98
CA SER A 118 1.71 -7.08 -22.78
C SER A 118 1.62 -8.58 -23.07
N LEU A 119 1.02 -9.37 -22.18
CA LEU A 119 1.03 -10.82 -22.27
C LEU A 119 -0.40 -11.40 -22.18
N PRO A 120 -0.72 -12.44 -22.98
CA PRO A 120 -1.98 -13.15 -22.84
C PRO A 120 -2.06 -13.77 -21.43
N PRO A 121 -3.28 -13.88 -20.86
CA PRO A 121 -3.45 -14.27 -19.47
C PRO A 121 -2.79 -15.63 -19.15
N PRO A 122 -2.29 -15.83 -17.92
CA PRO A 122 -1.52 -17.00 -17.44
C PRO A 122 -2.34 -18.31 -17.35
N ARG A 123 -3.19 -18.60 -18.34
CA ARG A 123 -4.13 -19.73 -18.33
C ARG A 123 -3.99 -20.62 -19.56
N SER A 124 -2.83 -20.58 -20.23
CA SER A 124 -2.49 -21.56 -21.25
C SER A 124 -1.66 -22.68 -20.63
N TYR A 125 -1.97 -23.93 -20.97
CA TYR A 125 -1.19 -25.12 -20.58
C TYR A 125 0.13 -25.25 -21.38
N SER A 126 0.57 -24.17 -22.04
CA SER A 126 1.85 -24.13 -22.74
C SER A 126 3.01 -24.04 -21.73
N SER A 127 4.19 -24.55 -22.09
CA SER A 127 5.40 -24.45 -21.26
C SER A 127 5.73 -23.00 -20.88
N LEU A 128 5.53 -22.07 -21.83
CA LEU A 128 5.72 -20.64 -21.63
C LEU A 128 4.68 -20.05 -20.66
N GLY A 129 3.41 -20.50 -20.74
CA GLY A 129 2.34 -20.10 -19.82
C GLY A 129 2.59 -20.58 -18.38
N ILE A 130 3.10 -21.80 -18.20
CA ILE A 130 3.48 -22.34 -16.88
C ILE A 130 4.63 -21.53 -16.28
N PHE A 131 5.70 -21.30 -17.05
CA PHE A 131 6.84 -20.50 -16.60
C PHE A 131 6.40 -19.09 -16.17
N PHE A 132 5.58 -18.43 -17.00
CA PHE A 132 5.06 -17.10 -16.69
C PHE A 132 4.21 -17.09 -15.40
N SER A 133 3.39 -18.12 -15.20
CA SER A 133 2.59 -18.27 -13.97
C SER A 133 3.45 -18.40 -12.73
N ILE A 134 4.54 -19.20 -12.80
CA ILE A 134 5.49 -19.35 -11.69
C ILE A 134 6.14 -18.00 -11.37
N VAL A 135 6.65 -17.29 -12.38
CA VAL A 135 7.27 -15.96 -12.20
C VAL A 135 6.28 -14.98 -11.58
N TYR A 136 5.04 -14.93 -12.08
CA TYR A 136 4.00 -14.06 -11.56
C TYR A 136 3.65 -14.35 -10.09
N ILE A 137 3.53 -15.63 -9.72
CA ILE A 137 3.25 -16.05 -8.35
C ILE A 137 4.41 -15.67 -7.43
N CYS A 138 5.66 -16.00 -7.80
CA CYS A 138 6.84 -15.64 -7.02
C CYS A 138 6.91 -14.14 -6.79
N LEU A 139 6.73 -13.34 -7.84
CA LEU A 139 6.73 -11.88 -7.74
C LEU A 139 5.62 -11.36 -6.82
N SER A 140 4.40 -11.88 -6.96
CA SER A 140 3.26 -11.48 -6.13
C SER A 140 3.49 -11.80 -4.65
N VAL A 141 4.04 -12.98 -4.34
CA VAL A 141 4.39 -13.38 -2.97
C VAL A 141 5.48 -12.49 -2.40
N THR A 142 6.54 -12.21 -3.16
CA THR A 142 7.63 -11.31 -2.72
C THR A 142 7.11 -9.91 -2.39
N ILE A 143 6.27 -9.34 -3.26
CA ILE A 143 5.70 -8.01 -3.02
C ILE A 143 4.73 -8.03 -1.83
N PHE A 144 3.95 -9.10 -1.67
CA PHE A 144 3.07 -9.26 -0.52
C PHE A 144 3.85 -9.34 0.81
N LEU A 145 4.93 -10.11 0.87
CA LEU A 145 5.81 -10.17 2.05
C LEU A 145 6.48 -8.83 2.34
N TRP A 146 6.89 -8.10 1.29
CA TRP A 146 7.43 -6.75 1.44
C TRP A 146 6.39 -5.79 2.03
N LYS A 147 5.15 -5.86 1.55
CA LYS A 147 4.04 -5.10 2.11
C LYS A 147 3.80 -5.40 3.59
N LEU A 148 3.76 -6.69 3.97
CA LEU A 148 3.62 -7.08 5.38
C LEU A 148 4.76 -6.55 6.24
N THR A 149 5.99 -6.55 5.71
CA THR A 149 7.16 -5.98 6.40
C THR A 149 7.00 -4.48 6.62
N LEU A 150 6.56 -3.73 5.61
CA LEU A 150 6.30 -2.29 5.75
C LEU A 150 5.14 -2.01 6.71
N LEU A 151 4.06 -2.79 6.66
CA LEU A 151 2.95 -2.67 7.60
C LEU A 151 3.43 -2.89 9.04
N TYR A 152 4.18 -3.96 9.29
CA TYR A 152 4.79 -4.26 10.58
C TYR A 152 5.64 -3.09 11.10
N LEU A 153 6.56 -2.59 10.27
CA LEU A 153 7.44 -1.47 10.64
C LEU A 153 6.64 -0.17 10.87
N GLY A 154 5.62 0.08 10.05
CA GLY A 154 4.75 1.24 10.15
C GLY A 154 4.00 1.29 11.48
N ILE A 155 3.40 0.17 11.88
CA ILE A 155 2.74 0.02 13.19
C ILE A 155 3.77 0.19 14.30
N ARG A 156 4.87 -0.58 14.26
CA ARG A 156 5.89 -0.59 15.30
C ARG A 156 6.48 0.78 15.58
N PHE A 157 6.84 1.54 14.55
CA PHE A 157 7.52 2.81 14.74
C PHE A 157 6.57 3.98 15.06
N ASN A 158 5.38 4.03 14.46
CA ASN A 158 4.42 5.09 14.78
C ASN A 158 3.84 4.93 16.18
N LEU A 159 3.41 3.70 16.52
CA LEU A 159 2.77 3.42 17.81
C LEU A 159 3.81 3.12 18.91
N LYS A 160 5.09 2.96 18.54
CA LYS A 160 6.20 2.59 19.45
C LYS A 160 5.85 1.36 20.28
N THR A 161 5.27 0.36 19.63
CA THR A 161 4.81 -0.90 20.21
C THR A 161 5.94 -1.94 20.27
N ASP A 162 5.80 -2.88 21.19
CA ASP A 162 6.68 -4.05 21.25
C ASP A 162 6.31 -5.05 20.15
N PHE A 163 7.15 -6.08 19.99
CA PHE A 163 6.94 -7.10 18.96
C PHE A 163 5.55 -7.77 19.09
N THR A 164 5.20 -8.22 20.29
CA THR A 164 3.94 -8.93 20.57
C THR A 164 2.72 -8.06 20.29
N THR A 165 2.73 -6.81 20.75
CA THR A 165 1.65 -5.84 20.50
C THR A 165 1.52 -5.52 19.02
N THR A 166 2.63 -5.39 18.30
CA THR A 166 2.62 -5.13 16.85
C THR A 166 1.97 -6.29 16.09
N ILE A 167 2.35 -7.53 16.40
CA ILE A 167 1.76 -8.73 15.79
C ILE A 167 0.28 -8.84 16.13
N PHE A 168 -0.11 -8.60 17.38
CA PHE A 168 -1.51 -8.59 17.80
C PHE A 168 -2.34 -7.56 17.01
N LEU A 169 -1.84 -6.32 16.87
CA LEU A 169 -2.50 -5.28 16.09
C LEU A 169 -2.62 -5.62 14.61
N MET A 170 -1.61 -6.28 14.01
CA MET A 170 -1.68 -6.76 12.63
C MET A 170 -2.76 -7.83 12.45
N ILE A 171 -2.85 -8.78 13.38
CA ILE A 171 -3.89 -9.83 13.37
C ILE A 171 -5.27 -9.21 13.53
N LEU A 172 -5.44 -8.32 14.52
CA LEU A 172 -6.70 -7.62 14.77
C LEU A 172 -7.14 -6.80 13.55
N TYR A 173 -6.21 -6.06 12.95
CA TYR A 173 -6.47 -5.32 11.71
C TYR A 173 -6.89 -6.26 10.57
N GLY A 174 -6.18 -7.37 10.37
CA GLY A 174 -6.53 -8.38 9.38
C GLY A 174 -7.92 -8.98 9.60
N MET A 175 -8.26 -9.33 10.84
CA MET A 175 -9.57 -9.88 11.21
C MET A 175 -10.73 -8.90 10.92
N LEU A 176 -10.50 -7.59 11.00
CA LEU A 176 -11.49 -6.58 10.63
C LEU A 176 -11.49 -6.29 9.12
N LEU A 177 -10.32 -6.29 8.50
CA LEU A 177 -10.16 -5.97 7.09
C LEU A 177 -10.76 -7.04 6.17
N VAL A 178 -10.64 -8.33 6.51
CA VAL A 178 -11.22 -9.43 5.71
C VAL A 178 -12.74 -9.31 5.56
N PRO A 179 -13.56 -9.28 6.64
CA PRO A 179 -15.01 -9.15 6.52
C PRO A 179 -15.41 -7.81 5.89
N TYR A 180 -14.67 -6.73 6.18
CA TYR A 180 -14.88 -5.44 5.55
C TYR A 180 -14.71 -5.51 4.01
N SER A 181 -13.62 -6.13 3.56
CA SER A 181 -13.34 -6.31 2.12
C SER A 181 -14.36 -7.22 1.43
N TYR A 182 -14.86 -8.24 2.14
CA TYR A 182 -15.94 -9.10 1.66
C TYR A 182 -17.26 -8.32 1.52
N GLY A 183 -17.57 -7.42 2.44
CA GLY A 183 -18.71 -6.51 2.34
C GLY A 183 -18.62 -5.57 1.12
N LEU A 184 -17.45 -4.99 0.86
CA LEU A 184 -17.22 -4.15 -0.34
C LEU A 184 -17.39 -4.94 -1.65
N TYR A 185 -17.00 -6.22 -1.65
CA TYR A 185 -17.23 -7.12 -2.78
C TYR A 185 -18.72 -7.35 -3.03
N PHE A 186 -19.50 -7.63 -1.98
CA PHE A 186 -20.95 -7.82 -2.08
C PHE A 186 -21.68 -6.57 -2.59
N LEU A 187 -21.23 -5.38 -2.18
CA LEU A 187 -21.75 -4.10 -2.66
C LEU A 187 -21.34 -3.76 -4.10
N SER A 188 -20.60 -4.64 -4.78
CA SER A 188 -20.09 -4.46 -6.15
C SER A 188 -19.16 -3.26 -6.36
N LEU A 189 -18.72 -2.60 -5.28
CA LEU A 189 -17.81 -1.44 -5.34
C LEU A 189 -16.41 -1.84 -5.80
N SER A 190 -15.94 -3.02 -5.39
CA SER A 190 -14.68 -3.58 -5.87
C SER A 190 -14.75 -5.09 -6.05
N ARG A 191 -14.49 -5.55 -7.29
CA ARG A 191 -14.26 -6.98 -7.56
C ARG A 191 -12.87 -7.47 -7.13
N ILE A 192 -11.96 -6.53 -6.85
CA ILE A 192 -10.62 -6.81 -6.35
C ILE A 192 -10.51 -6.09 -5.01
N PRO A 193 -10.37 -6.81 -3.89
CA PRO A 193 -10.20 -6.16 -2.60
C PRO A 193 -8.89 -5.36 -2.65
N PHE A 194 -8.99 -4.03 -2.49
CA PHE A 194 -7.85 -3.14 -2.29
C PHE A 194 -7.30 -3.39 -0.90
N ILE A 195 -6.58 -4.50 -0.75
CA ILE A 195 -5.80 -4.82 0.44
C ILE A 195 -4.39 -4.44 0.13
#